data_AF-A0A096BF29-F1
#
_entry.id   AF-A0A096BF29-F1
#
_cell.length_a   1.000
_cell.length_b   1.000
_cell.length_c   1.000
_cell.angle_alpha   90.00
_cell.angle_beta   90.00
_cell.angle_gamma   90.00
#
_symmetry.space_group_name_H-M   'P 1'
#
loop_
_entity.id
_entity.type
_entity.pdbx_description
1 polymer ?
#
loop_
_entity_poly.entity_id
_entity_poly.type
_entity_poly.pdbx_seq_one_letter_code
_entity_poly.pdbx_strand_id
1 'polypeptide(L)'
;MLVPISFIHKLCYTIRIEQRSVDKLEDRIKYFINNAVYGDSLRYFASKSDTINQKKIKGQWSYIVELFIITVKSLIPSMNVEGTIVEYTRFEEEIKLWINYRHGSNKPLISSVNKFDDRTYWVENDDSIYARIFPIVAANTQWDIILSEIIKNVLFTTGNIFVLQECIMLSKILYLILNSQKDYDKIIINLKEEIIQLSQKELISKYNKYYRADIATFPGNFVIDFEKTRIELLNLFNGKTINNNFYILGKVLDILRGDIEEFNQIPYNFFLYGMLGLIVQNNSKTMEYKDKNFIQSLSDYLIKLRKSRINPESLYIKSYYMPDVFKYDVQEEFNHSLLNRCKVINKEETEKLFITYIKTKSGVYRFFKFKNPV
;
A
#
# COMPACT_ATOMS: atom_id res chain seq x y z
N MET A 1 -15.11 0.56 46.33
CA MET A 1 -14.56 -0.02 45.09
C MET A 1 -14.36 1.12 44.09
N LEU A 2 -13.14 1.58 43.92
CA LEU A 2 -12.81 2.57 42.89
C LEU A 2 -12.62 1.81 41.58
N VAL A 3 -13.49 2.08 40.61
CA VAL A 3 -13.33 1.58 39.24
C VAL A 3 -12.06 2.24 38.67
N PRO A 4 -11.10 1.49 38.12
CA PRO A 4 -9.89 2.07 37.56
C PRO A 4 -10.22 3.10 36.47
N ILE A 5 -9.53 4.24 36.46
CA ILE A 5 -9.70 5.30 35.44
C ILE A 5 -9.51 4.75 34.02
N SER A 6 -8.63 3.75 33.84
CA SER A 6 -8.44 3.02 32.59
C SER A 6 -9.69 2.25 32.12
N PHE A 7 -10.51 1.75 33.06
CA PHE A 7 -11.75 1.05 32.76
C PHE A 7 -12.84 2.04 32.33
N ILE A 8 -12.89 3.22 32.94
CA ILE A 8 -13.82 4.30 32.56
C ILE A 8 -13.48 4.87 31.17
N HIS A 9 -12.19 5.07 30.87
CA HIS A 9 -11.75 5.47 29.51
C HIS A 9 -12.10 4.42 28.46
N LYS A 10 -11.87 3.13 28.74
CA LYS A 10 -12.20 2.02 27.83
C LYS A 10 -13.72 1.92 27.57
N LEU A 11 -14.55 2.14 28.60
CA LEU A 11 -16.00 2.16 28.47
C LEU A 11 -16.48 3.37 27.66
N CYS A 12 -15.95 4.56 27.94
CA CYS A 12 -16.32 5.79 27.24
C CYS A 12 -15.90 5.77 25.76
N TYR A 13 -14.75 5.19 25.42
CA TYR A 13 -14.30 5.04 24.03
C TYR A 13 -15.19 4.05 23.25
N THR A 14 -15.53 2.91 23.86
CA THR A 14 -16.44 1.91 23.29
C THR A 14 -17.82 2.51 23.01
N ILE A 15 -18.37 3.28 23.98
CA ILE A 15 -19.65 3.98 23.83
C ILE A 15 -19.58 5.08 22.76
N ARG A 16 -18.44 5.77 22.61
CA ARG A 16 -18.25 6.80 21.57
C ARG A 16 -18.23 6.22 20.15
N ILE A 17 -17.70 5.00 19.99
CA ILE A 17 -17.70 4.28 18.71
C ILE A 17 -19.11 3.79 18.34
N GLU A 18 -19.94 3.46 19.33
CA GLU A 18 -21.31 2.96 19.10
C GLU A 18 -22.34 4.06 18.78
N GLN A 19 -22.09 5.32 19.15
CA GLN A 19 -23.09 6.41 19.02
C GLN A 19 -23.04 7.23 17.71
N ARG A 20 -22.17 6.90 16.74
CA ARG A 20 -22.19 7.53 15.41
C ARG A 20 -23.04 6.70 14.45
N SER A 21 -23.89 7.38 13.67
CA SER A 21 -24.86 6.85 12.69
C SER A 21 -24.37 5.62 11.93
N VAL A 22 -25.27 4.70 11.55
CA VAL A 22 -25.02 3.51 10.70
C VAL A 22 -23.92 3.76 9.66
N ASP A 23 -22.69 3.39 10.01
CA ASP A 23 -21.48 3.79 9.28
C ASP A 23 -21.37 3.02 7.96
N LYS A 24 -21.45 3.74 6.85
CA LYS A 24 -21.33 3.15 5.52
C LYS A 24 -19.87 2.75 5.27
N LEU A 25 -19.68 1.54 4.74
CA LEU A 25 -18.37 1.00 4.35
C LEU A 25 -17.62 1.96 3.41
N GLU A 26 -18.36 2.65 2.55
CA GLU A 26 -17.84 3.64 1.62
C GLU A 26 -17.11 4.78 2.32
N ASP A 27 -17.65 5.25 3.44
CA ASP A 27 -17.06 6.35 4.22
C ASP A 27 -15.77 5.86 4.90
N ARG A 28 -15.78 4.65 5.46
CA ARG A 28 -14.58 4.00 6.02
C ARG A 28 -13.43 3.93 5.00
N ILE A 29 -13.73 3.50 3.77
CA ILE A 29 -12.72 3.44 2.69
C ILE A 29 -12.18 4.84 2.36
N LYS A 30 -13.07 5.84 2.26
CA LYS A 30 -12.69 7.23 1.99
C LYS A 30 -11.83 7.82 3.12
N TYR A 31 -12.18 7.56 4.38
CA TYR A 31 -11.41 8.04 5.52
C TYR A 31 -10.00 7.46 5.54
N PHE A 32 -9.84 6.15 5.27
CA PHE A 32 -8.52 5.56 5.18
C PHE A 32 -7.69 6.25 4.09
N ILE A 33 -8.20 6.30 2.85
CA ILE A 33 -7.44 6.80 1.70
C ILE A 33 -7.06 8.27 1.88
N ASN A 34 -8.00 9.12 2.28
CA ASN A 34 -7.75 10.55 2.44
C ASN A 34 -6.67 10.82 3.51
N ASN A 35 -6.76 10.14 4.66
CA ASN A 35 -5.78 10.32 5.73
C ASN A 35 -4.42 9.72 5.34
N ALA A 36 -4.41 8.56 4.68
CA ALA A 36 -3.18 7.91 4.24
C ALA A 36 -2.39 8.77 3.25
N VAL A 37 -3.05 9.30 2.22
CA VAL A 37 -2.42 10.20 1.24
C VAL A 37 -1.94 11.49 1.90
N TYR A 38 -2.71 12.03 2.84
CA TYR A 38 -2.29 13.21 3.61
C TYR A 38 -1.02 12.91 4.44
N GLY A 39 -0.99 11.80 5.18
CA GLY A 39 0.17 11.37 5.97
C GLY A 39 1.43 11.21 5.11
N ASP A 40 1.32 10.63 3.91
CA ASP A 40 2.45 10.54 2.99
C ASP A 40 2.88 11.91 2.43
N SER A 41 1.94 12.80 2.11
CA SER A 41 2.27 14.15 1.63
C SER A 41 3.05 14.97 2.67
N LEU A 42 2.70 14.83 3.95
CA LEU A 42 3.44 15.45 5.06
C LEU A 42 4.84 14.85 5.20
N ARG A 43 4.94 13.51 5.13
CA ARG A 43 6.22 12.78 5.17
C ARG A 43 7.15 13.23 4.05
N TYR A 44 6.63 13.30 2.83
CA TYR A 44 7.39 13.70 1.65
C TYR A 44 7.89 15.14 1.78
N PHE A 45 7.03 16.07 2.20
CA PHE A 45 7.41 17.47 2.38
C PHE A 45 8.48 17.64 3.47
N ALA A 46 8.38 16.88 4.57
CA ALA A 46 9.31 16.95 5.70
C ALA A 46 10.67 16.28 5.45
N SER A 47 10.79 15.37 4.47
CA SER A 47 12.04 14.65 4.24
C SER A 47 13.15 15.57 3.70
N LYS A 48 14.40 15.33 4.10
CA LYS A 48 15.56 16.15 3.65
C LYS A 48 16.22 15.64 2.37
N SER A 49 15.86 14.43 1.92
CA SER A 49 16.56 13.71 0.86
C SER A 49 15.76 13.69 -0.45
N ASP A 50 15.96 14.69 -1.30
CA ASP A 50 15.59 14.53 -2.71
C ASP A 50 16.87 14.24 -3.49
N THR A 51 17.05 12.99 -3.89
CA THR A 51 18.16 12.48 -4.71
C THR A 51 18.19 13.09 -6.11
N ILE A 52 17.10 13.75 -6.50
CA ILE A 52 16.96 14.53 -7.72
C ILE A 52 16.57 15.91 -7.21
N ASN A 53 17.38 16.96 -7.43
CA ASN A 53 17.13 18.35 -6.99
C ASN A 53 15.73 18.87 -7.42
N GLN A 54 14.68 18.44 -6.74
CA GLN A 54 13.29 18.75 -7.04
C GLN A 54 12.82 19.78 -6.02
N LYS A 55 12.19 20.85 -6.50
CA LYS A 55 11.51 21.79 -5.60
C LYS A 55 10.25 21.10 -5.08
N LYS A 56 10.23 20.78 -3.79
CA LYS A 56 9.04 20.19 -3.15
C LYS A 56 7.86 21.14 -3.22
N ILE A 57 6.78 20.68 -3.82
CA ILE A 57 5.51 21.39 -3.87
C ILE A 57 4.69 20.98 -2.64
N LYS A 58 4.11 21.96 -1.94
CA LYS A 58 3.22 21.68 -0.80
C LYS A 58 2.10 20.73 -1.23
N GLY A 59 1.85 19.69 -0.44
CA GLY A 59 0.82 18.69 -0.72
C GLY A 59 1.18 17.65 -1.78
N GLN A 60 2.40 17.69 -2.36
CA GLN A 60 2.90 16.61 -3.21
C GLN A 60 3.10 15.35 -2.36
N TRP A 61 2.56 14.23 -2.84
CA TRP A 61 2.77 12.90 -2.27
C TRP A 61 3.96 12.20 -2.95
N SER A 62 4.50 11.18 -2.29
CA SER A 62 5.67 10.44 -2.73
C SER A 62 5.32 9.19 -3.55
N TYR A 63 6.33 8.40 -3.87
CA TYR A 63 6.18 7.08 -4.48
C TYR A 63 5.27 6.12 -3.73
N ILE A 64 5.04 6.31 -2.43
CA ILE A 64 4.13 5.46 -1.67
C ILE A 64 2.69 5.58 -2.20
N VAL A 65 2.23 6.81 -2.46
CA VAL A 65 0.91 7.04 -3.06
C VAL A 65 0.92 6.65 -4.54
N GLU A 66 2.04 6.81 -5.26
CA GLU A 66 2.19 6.30 -6.63
C GLU A 66 1.94 4.79 -6.68
N LEU A 67 2.48 4.01 -5.73
CA LEU A 67 2.27 2.57 -5.68
C LEU A 67 0.87 2.17 -5.21
N PHE A 68 0.24 2.93 -4.33
CA PHE A 68 -1.18 2.79 -4.05
C PHE A 68 -1.98 2.90 -5.35
N ILE A 69 -1.74 3.95 -6.15
CA ILE A 69 -2.42 4.18 -7.44
C ILE A 69 -2.15 3.04 -8.42
N ILE A 70 -0.90 2.61 -8.58
CA ILE A 70 -0.53 1.50 -9.48
C ILE A 70 -1.22 0.21 -9.07
N THR A 71 -1.28 -0.07 -7.77
CA THR A 71 -1.99 -1.25 -7.24
C THR A 71 -3.47 -1.15 -7.60
N VAL A 72 -4.13 -0.02 -7.33
CA VAL A 72 -5.54 0.20 -7.70
C VAL A 72 -5.77 0.02 -9.20
N LYS A 73 -4.90 0.59 -10.05
CA LYS A 73 -4.99 0.45 -11.52
C LYS A 73 -4.87 -1.01 -11.95
N SER A 74 -4.09 -1.81 -11.25
CA SER A 74 -3.81 -3.20 -11.61
C SER A 74 -4.84 -4.19 -11.07
N LEU A 75 -5.79 -3.73 -10.24
CA LEU A 75 -6.89 -4.57 -9.76
C LEU A 75 -7.93 -4.79 -10.85
N ILE A 76 -8.24 -6.06 -11.11
CA ILE A 76 -9.29 -6.48 -12.05
C ILE A 76 -10.18 -7.53 -11.40
N PRO A 77 -11.50 -7.55 -11.65
CA PRO A 77 -12.31 -8.68 -11.24
C PRO A 77 -11.84 -9.93 -11.97
N SER A 78 -11.69 -11.03 -11.23
CA SER A 78 -11.24 -12.30 -11.76
C SER A 78 -12.36 -12.99 -12.55
N MET A 79 -11.99 -13.64 -13.65
CA MET A 79 -12.91 -14.48 -14.43
C MET A 79 -13.05 -15.89 -13.82
N ASN A 80 -12.11 -16.29 -12.95
CA ASN A 80 -12.00 -17.67 -12.45
C ASN A 80 -12.43 -17.83 -10.99
N VAL A 81 -12.41 -16.74 -10.21
CA VAL A 81 -12.78 -16.74 -8.79
C VAL A 81 -13.65 -15.53 -8.49
N GLU A 82 -14.56 -15.64 -7.53
CA GLU A 82 -15.42 -14.53 -7.13
C GLU A 82 -14.63 -13.51 -6.28
N GLY A 83 -13.92 -12.61 -6.96
CA GLY A 83 -13.17 -11.56 -6.31
C GLY A 83 -12.34 -10.75 -7.29
N THR A 84 -11.56 -9.81 -6.74
CA THR A 84 -10.65 -8.94 -7.46
C THR A 84 -9.21 -9.41 -7.25
N ILE A 85 -8.47 -9.59 -8.34
CA ILE A 85 -7.05 -10.00 -8.34
C ILE A 85 -6.17 -8.87 -8.87
N VAL A 86 -4.87 -8.95 -8.61
CA VAL A 86 -3.88 -8.08 -9.26
C VAL A 86 -3.49 -8.69 -10.61
N GLU A 87 -3.64 -7.94 -11.69
CA GLU A 87 -3.09 -8.30 -13.00
C GLU A 87 -1.60 -7.97 -13.01
N TYR A 88 -0.77 -8.98 -12.74
CA TYR A 88 0.66 -8.78 -12.51
C TYR A 88 1.43 -8.35 -13.75
N THR A 89 0.95 -8.64 -14.97
CA THR A 89 1.56 -8.13 -16.20
C THR A 89 1.44 -6.61 -16.23
N ARG A 90 0.23 -6.08 -16.00
CA ARG A 90 -0.03 -4.65 -15.88
C ARG A 90 0.74 -4.03 -14.74
N PHE A 91 0.75 -4.67 -13.57
CA PHE A 91 1.47 -4.17 -12.41
C PHE A 91 2.96 -3.99 -12.73
N GLU A 92 3.60 -4.99 -13.35
CA GLU A 92 5.00 -4.92 -13.76
C GLU A 92 5.28 -3.78 -14.76
N GLU A 93 4.44 -3.64 -15.79
CA GLU A 93 4.59 -2.56 -16.79
C GLU A 93 4.37 -1.16 -16.19
N GLU A 94 3.46 -1.02 -15.23
CA GLU A 94 3.26 0.23 -14.49
C GLU A 94 4.49 0.57 -13.62
N ILE A 95 5.14 -0.42 -12.98
CA ILE A 95 6.39 -0.19 -12.22
C ILE A 95 7.55 0.21 -13.16
N LYS A 96 7.68 -0.44 -14.32
CA LYS A 96 8.69 -0.07 -15.34
C LYS A 96 8.52 1.39 -15.79
N LEU A 97 7.28 1.81 -16.02
CA LEU A 97 6.97 3.20 -16.38
C LEU A 97 7.22 4.16 -15.20
N TRP A 98 6.84 3.77 -13.99
CA TRP A 98 6.98 4.54 -12.75
C TRP A 98 8.40 4.99 -12.46
N ILE A 99 9.41 4.16 -12.80
CA ILE A 99 10.82 4.53 -12.67
C ILE A 99 11.08 5.91 -13.29
N ASN A 100 10.41 6.26 -14.39
CA ASN A 100 10.67 7.50 -15.09
C ASN A 100 9.90 8.72 -14.54
N TYR A 101 8.96 8.58 -13.60
CA TYR A 101 8.23 9.74 -13.04
C TYR A 101 8.17 9.81 -11.51
N ARG A 102 8.84 8.87 -10.83
CA ARG A 102 8.77 8.67 -9.38
C ARG A 102 9.14 9.90 -8.52
N HIS A 103 8.43 10.05 -7.40
CA HIS A 103 8.76 11.02 -6.34
C HIS A 103 9.41 10.32 -5.14
N GLY A 104 10.73 10.16 -5.20
CA GLY A 104 11.55 9.48 -4.20
C GLY A 104 12.22 8.22 -4.77
N SER A 105 12.70 7.35 -3.88
CA SER A 105 13.41 6.13 -4.27
C SER A 105 13.05 4.99 -3.33
N ASN A 106 12.88 3.81 -3.90
CA ASN A 106 12.68 2.56 -3.17
C ASN A 106 13.53 1.49 -3.85
N LYS A 107 14.61 1.07 -3.18
CA LYS A 107 15.62 0.17 -3.74
C LYS A 107 15.05 -1.22 -4.03
N PRO A 108 14.30 -1.89 -3.12
CA PRO A 108 13.66 -3.17 -3.43
C PRO A 108 12.80 -3.14 -4.69
N LEU A 109 11.95 -2.12 -4.82
CA LEU A 109 11.07 -1.96 -5.96
C LEU A 109 11.83 -1.72 -7.27
N ILE A 110 12.84 -0.84 -7.28
CA ILE A 110 13.65 -0.58 -8.47
C ILE A 110 14.42 -1.85 -8.88
N SER A 111 14.95 -2.61 -7.92
CA SER A 111 15.62 -3.88 -8.19
C SER A 111 14.66 -4.92 -8.76
N SER A 112 13.39 -4.94 -8.34
CA SER A 112 12.40 -5.94 -8.78
C SER A 112 12.07 -5.93 -10.27
N VAL A 113 12.30 -4.82 -10.99
CA VAL A 113 11.97 -4.68 -12.43
C VAL A 113 13.15 -4.30 -13.32
N ASN A 114 14.33 -4.08 -12.74
CA ASN A 114 15.52 -3.65 -13.47
C ASN A 114 16.68 -4.65 -13.26
N LYS A 115 17.64 -4.33 -12.38
CA LYS A 115 18.72 -5.24 -12.00
C LYS A 115 18.35 -5.95 -10.69
N PHE A 116 17.82 -7.16 -10.83
CA PHE A 116 17.44 -8.00 -9.70
C PHE A 116 18.67 -8.35 -8.85
N ASP A 117 18.52 -8.28 -7.52
CA ASP A 117 19.55 -8.60 -6.54
C ASP A 117 18.93 -9.41 -5.40
N ASP A 118 19.31 -10.68 -5.28
CA ASP A 118 18.80 -11.63 -4.28
C ASP A 118 18.93 -11.09 -2.85
N ARG A 119 20.07 -10.46 -2.54
CA ARG A 119 20.30 -9.93 -1.19
C ARG A 119 19.33 -8.79 -0.88
N THR A 120 19.15 -7.86 -1.80
CA THR A 120 18.14 -6.79 -1.68
C THR A 120 16.75 -7.40 -1.52
N TYR A 121 16.41 -8.41 -2.31
CA TYR A 121 15.12 -9.08 -2.23
C TYR A 121 14.85 -9.72 -0.86
N TRP A 122 15.82 -10.44 -0.29
CA TRP A 122 15.66 -11.16 0.97
C TRP A 122 15.77 -10.29 2.22
N VAL A 123 16.62 -9.25 2.19
CA VAL A 123 17.04 -8.53 3.41
C VAL A 123 16.40 -7.15 3.52
N GLU A 124 16.33 -6.39 2.42
CA GLU A 124 15.92 -4.99 2.48
C GLU A 124 14.42 -4.88 2.76
N ASN A 125 14.04 -3.85 3.53
CA ASN A 125 12.64 -3.57 3.83
C ASN A 125 12.03 -2.72 2.71
N ASP A 126 10.89 -3.16 2.19
CA ASP A 126 10.10 -2.40 1.23
C ASP A 126 8.94 -1.69 1.94
N ASP A 127 9.17 -0.44 2.33
CA ASP A 127 8.20 0.42 3.02
C ASP A 127 6.96 0.77 2.18
N SER A 128 7.00 0.52 0.87
CA SER A 128 5.89 0.81 -0.03
C SER A 128 4.77 -0.23 0.03
N ILE A 129 5.06 -1.43 0.52
CA ILE A 129 4.09 -2.54 0.59
C ILE A 129 2.86 -2.14 1.38
N TYR A 130 3.02 -1.39 2.47
CA TYR A 130 1.89 -0.98 3.31
C TYR A 130 0.83 -0.20 2.51
N ALA A 131 1.23 0.58 1.50
CA ALA A 131 0.28 1.30 0.65
C ALA A 131 -0.44 0.41 -0.38
N ARG A 132 0.11 -0.77 -0.68
CA ARG A 132 -0.46 -1.73 -1.65
C ARG A 132 -1.46 -2.69 -1.01
N ILE A 133 -1.34 -2.93 0.30
CA ILE A 133 -2.25 -3.80 1.06
C ILE A 133 -3.70 -3.29 0.98
N PHE A 134 -3.91 -2.01 1.27
CA PHE A 134 -5.27 -1.48 1.44
C PHE A 134 -6.15 -1.62 0.18
N PRO A 135 -5.69 -1.27 -1.05
CA PRO A 135 -6.44 -1.54 -2.27
C PRO A 135 -6.95 -2.98 -2.40
N ILE A 136 -6.08 -3.96 -2.12
CA ILE A 136 -6.40 -5.39 -2.25
C ILE A 136 -7.50 -5.78 -1.25
N VAL A 137 -7.37 -5.35 0.01
CA VAL A 137 -8.36 -5.64 1.06
C VAL A 137 -9.69 -4.91 0.80
N ALA A 138 -9.64 -3.65 0.39
CA ALA A 138 -10.83 -2.84 0.14
C ALA A 138 -11.67 -3.38 -1.03
N ALA A 139 -11.01 -3.88 -2.09
CA ALA A 139 -11.66 -4.41 -3.29
C ALA A 139 -12.22 -5.84 -3.13
N ASN A 140 -12.02 -6.52 -2.00
CA ASN A 140 -12.37 -7.92 -1.82
C ASN A 140 -13.16 -8.20 -0.54
N THR A 141 -14.13 -9.11 -0.62
CA THR A 141 -14.96 -9.54 0.53
C THR A 141 -14.51 -10.88 1.11
N GLN A 142 -13.78 -11.71 0.35
CA GLN A 142 -13.35 -13.04 0.77
C GLN A 142 -11.89 -13.01 1.27
N TRP A 143 -11.64 -13.52 2.48
CA TRP A 143 -10.30 -13.51 3.09
C TRP A 143 -9.27 -14.31 2.28
N ASP A 144 -9.63 -15.47 1.75
CA ASP A 144 -8.67 -16.33 1.03
C ASP A 144 -8.11 -15.67 -0.24
N ILE A 145 -8.95 -14.88 -0.93
CA ILE A 145 -8.53 -14.09 -2.10
C ILE A 145 -7.59 -12.97 -1.65
N ILE A 146 -7.96 -12.25 -0.59
CA ILE A 146 -7.12 -11.19 -0.01
C ILE A 146 -5.76 -11.76 0.38
N LEU A 147 -5.73 -12.83 1.18
CA LEU A 147 -4.50 -13.47 1.65
C LEU A 147 -3.60 -13.88 0.48
N SER A 148 -4.18 -14.55 -0.52
CA SER A 148 -3.46 -14.95 -1.73
C SER A 148 -2.84 -13.75 -2.47
N GLU A 149 -3.61 -12.69 -2.70
CA GLU A 149 -3.12 -11.53 -3.44
C GLU A 149 -2.13 -10.68 -2.64
N ILE A 150 -2.28 -10.60 -1.31
CA ILE A 150 -1.30 -9.95 -0.43
C ILE A 150 0.04 -10.67 -0.48
N ILE A 151 0.05 -12.01 -0.36
CA ILE A 151 1.29 -12.79 -0.42
C ILE A 151 1.97 -12.58 -1.77
N LYS A 152 1.24 -12.72 -2.89
CA LYS A 152 1.81 -12.50 -4.23
C LYS A 152 2.35 -11.07 -4.40
N ASN A 153 1.65 -10.07 -3.86
CA ASN A 153 2.04 -8.66 -4.02
C ASN A 153 3.30 -8.32 -3.21
N VAL A 154 3.44 -8.88 -2.01
CA VAL A 154 4.67 -8.78 -1.20
C VAL A 154 5.83 -9.47 -1.94
N LEU A 155 5.64 -10.73 -2.33
CA LEU A 155 6.67 -11.54 -2.99
C LEU A 155 7.14 -10.97 -4.33
N PHE A 156 6.33 -10.11 -4.96
CA PHE A 156 6.73 -9.41 -6.17
C PHE A 156 7.95 -8.50 -5.97
N THR A 157 8.11 -7.86 -4.80
CA THR A 157 9.23 -6.91 -4.53
C THR A 157 10.18 -7.35 -3.43
N THR A 158 9.75 -8.17 -2.47
CA THR A 158 10.58 -8.63 -1.36
C THR A 158 10.21 -10.03 -0.90
N GLY A 159 11.22 -10.80 -0.52
CA GLY A 159 11.08 -12.09 0.17
C GLY A 159 11.28 -11.97 1.69
N ASN A 160 11.38 -10.75 2.22
CA ASN A 160 11.61 -10.51 3.64
C ASN A 160 10.46 -11.10 4.49
N ILE A 161 10.80 -12.08 5.33
CA ILE A 161 9.85 -12.83 6.16
C ILE A 161 9.08 -11.93 7.12
N PHE A 162 9.76 -10.95 7.76
CA PHE A 162 9.11 -10.03 8.71
C PHE A 162 8.03 -9.22 8.02
N VAL A 163 8.38 -8.62 6.87
CA VAL A 163 7.45 -7.82 6.08
C VAL A 163 6.27 -8.67 5.60
N LEU A 164 6.53 -9.88 5.11
CA LEU A 164 5.48 -10.79 4.67
C LEU A 164 4.47 -11.09 5.77
N GLN A 165 4.93 -11.53 6.95
CA GLN A 165 4.03 -11.86 8.03
C GLN A 165 3.33 -10.62 8.62
N GLU A 166 4.03 -9.47 8.74
CA GLU A 166 3.41 -8.21 9.19
C GLU A 166 2.28 -7.79 8.23
N CYS A 167 2.51 -7.89 6.92
CA CYS A 167 1.52 -7.50 5.92
C CYS A 167 0.29 -8.42 5.94
N ILE A 168 0.45 -9.72 6.20
CA ILE A 168 -0.68 -10.64 6.39
C ILE A 168 -1.51 -10.19 7.60
N MET A 169 -0.87 -9.88 8.73
CA MET A 169 -1.57 -9.44 9.95
C MET A 169 -2.28 -8.09 9.76
N LEU A 170 -1.61 -7.10 9.16
CA LEU A 170 -2.22 -5.80 8.84
C LEU A 170 -3.41 -5.94 7.87
N SER A 171 -3.30 -6.85 6.89
CA SER A 171 -4.40 -7.16 5.97
C SER A 171 -5.58 -7.79 6.69
N LYS A 172 -5.33 -8.69 7.65
CA LYS A 172 -6.38 -9.32 8.46
C LYS A 172 -7.09 -8.29 9.33
N ILE A 173 -6.36 -7.38 9.96
CA ILE A 173 -6.92 -6.24 10.70
C ILE A 173 -7.87 -5.42 9.82
N LEU A 174 -7.39 -4.98 8.65
CA LEU A 174 -8.20 -4.22 7.71
C LEU A 174 -9.46 -4.99 7.28
N TYR A 175 -9.33 -6.27 6.97
CA TYR A 175 -10.43 -7.15 6.59
C TYR A 175 -11.51 -7.20 7.67
N LEU A 176 -11.11 -7.39 8.94
CA LEU A 176 -12.02 -7.44 10.08
C LEU A 176 -12.75 -6.11 10.28
N ILE A 177 -12.02 -4.99 10.25
CA ILE A 177 -12.60 -3.64 10.47
C ILE A 177 -13.55 -3.24 9.34
N LEU A 178 -13.20 -3.52 8.08
CA LEU A 178 -14.09 -3.24 6.95
C LEU A 178 -15.35 -4.11 6.97
N ASN A 179 -15.27 -5.31 7.55
CA ASN A 179 -16.42 -6.17 7.83
C ASN A 179 -17.05 -5.90 9.22
N SER A 180 -16.82 -4.71 9.76
CA SER A 180 -17.51 -4.16 10.95
C SER A 180 -17.15 -4.84 12.28
N GLN A 181 -16.07 -5.60 12.36
CA GLN A 181 -15.49 -6.00 13.63
C GLN A 181 -14.62 -4.87 14.19
N LYS A 182 -15.02 -4.27 15.30
CA LYS A 182 -14.29 -3.19 15.98
C LYS A 182 -13.78 -3.59 17.38
N ASP A 183 -14.18 -4.76 17.89
CA ASP A 183 -13.76 -5.26 19.20
C ASP A 183 -12.29 -5.69 19.16
N TYR A 184 -11.45 -4.98 19.93
CA TYR A 184 -10.01 -5.22 20.00
C TYR A 184 -9.68 -6.66 20.41
N ASP A 185 -10.35 -7.20 21.44
CA ASP A 185 -10.03 -8.53 21.96
C ASP A 185 -10.40 -9.62 20.94
N LYS A 186 -11.53 -9.45 20.22
CA LYS A 186 -11.89 -10.34 19.10
C LYS A 186 -10.92 -10.25 17.94
N ILE A 187 -10.44 -9.04 17.60
CA ILE A 187 -9.42 -8.86 16.56
C ILE A 187 -8.14 -9.61 16.95
N ILE A 188 -7.68 -9.45 18.19
CA ILE A 188 -6.47 -10.14 18.68
C ILE A 188 -6.62 -11.67 18.63
N ILE A 189 -7.78 -12.21 19.02
CA ILE A 189 -8.03 -13.66 18.91
C ILE A 189 -7.90 -14.12 17.45
N ASN A 190 -8.54 -13.41 16.52
CA ASN A 190 -8.47 -13.73 15.09
C ASN A 190 -7.03 -13.66 14.54
N LEU A 191 -6.23 -12.70 14.98
CA LEU A 191 -4.84 -12.59 14.57
C LEU A 191 -3.98 -13.73 15.12
N LYS A 192 -4.21 -14.15 16.36
CA LYS A 192 -3.53 -15.31 16.96
C LYS A 192 -3.87 -16.59 16.21
N GLU A 193 -5.13 -16.81 15.88
CA GLU A 193 -5.55 -17.96 15.08
C GLU A 193 -4.91 -17.95 13.69
N GLU A 194 -4.91 -16.81 13.00
CA GLU A 194 -4.30 -16.66 11.68
C GLU A 194 -2.80 -16.98 11.69
N ILE A 195 -2.04 -16.43 12.65
CA ILE A 195 -0.59 -16.67 12.72
C ILE A 195 -0.25 -18.10 13.16
N ILE A 196 -1.10 -18.75 13.97
CA ILE A 196 -0.96 -20.17 14.35
C ILE A 196 -1.22 -21.08 13.15
N GLN A 197 -2.16 -20.72 12.28
CA GLN A 197 -2.46 -21.49 11.07
C GLN A 197 -1.47 -21.23 9.93
N LEU A 198 -0.75 -20.10 9.95
CA LEU A 198 0.21 -19.75 8.89
C LEU A 198 1.36 -20.78 8.80
N SER A 199 1.28 -21.68 7.83
CA SER A 199 2.26 -22.74 7.61
C SER A 199 3.33 -22.34 6.58
N GLN A 200 4.60 -22.45 6.98
CA GLN A 200 5.74 -22.25 6.08
C GLN A 200 5.72 -23.21 4.89
N LYS A 201 5.37 -24.49 5.13
CA LYS A 201 5.32 -25.51 4.09
C LYS A 201 4.24 -25.21 3.05
N GLU A 202 3.07 -24.79 3.51
CA GLU A 202 1.95 -24.42 2.63
C GLU A 202 2.26 -23.15 1.84
N LEU A 203 2.90 -22.18 2.49
CA LEU A 203 3.35 -20.95 1.84
C LEU A 203 4.29 -21.27 0.67
N ILE A 204 5.31 -22.09 0.90
CA ILE A 204 6.22 -22.52 -0.18
C ILE A 204 5.44 -23.32 -1.22
N SER A 205 4.70 -24.37 -0.85
CA SER A 205 4.06 -25.24 -1.84
C SER A 205 3.09 -24.48 -2.75
N LYS A 206 2.37 -23.49 -2.22
CA LYS A 206 1.37 -22.71 -2.96
C LYS A 206 1.99 -21.53 -3.71
N TYR A 207 3.02 -20.89 -3.15
CA TYR A 207 3.53 -19.61 -3.67
C TYR A 207 4.97 -19.63 -4.17
N ASN A 208 5.65 -20.80 -4.22
CA ASN A 208 7.05 -20.91 -4.67
C ASN A 208 7.31 -20.16 -5.99
N LYS A 209 6.41 -20.31 -6.97
CA LYS A 209 6.53 -19.68 -8.29
C LYS A 209 6.45 -18.14 -8.30
N TYR A 210 6.04 -17.53 -7.19
CA TYR A 210 5.94 -16.08 -7.05
C TYR A 210 7.14 -15.48 -6.34
N TYR A 211 8.01 -16.30 -5.76
CA TYR A 211 9.30 -15.81 -5.28
C TYR A 211 10.16 -15.37 -6.47
N ARG A 212 10.82 -14.22 -6.32
CA ARG A 212 11.72 -13.68 -7.35
C ARG A 212 13.16 -14.20 -7.22
N ALA A 213 13.54 -14.66 -6.03
CA ALA A 213 14.81 -15.36 -5.77
C ALA A 213 14.55 -16.78 -5.27
N ASP A 214 15.51 -17.68 -5.48
CA ASP A 214 15.46 -19.03 -4.91
C ASP A 214 15.59 -18.94 -3.38
N ILE A 215 14.75 -19.69 -2.65
CA ILE A 215 14.80 -19.76 -1.19
C ILE A 215 16.18 -20.24 -0.71
N ALA A 216 16.90 -21.02 -1.52
CA ALA A 216 18.27 -21.45 -1.24
C ALA A 216 19.28 -20.27 -1.16
N THR A 217 18.96 -19.11 -1.75
CA THR A 217 19.81 -17.90 -1.67
C THR A 217 19.47 -17.00 -0.47
N PHE A 218 18.49 -17.40 0.35
CA PHE A 218 18.19 -16.72 1.60
C PHE A 218 19.43 -16.76 2.52
N PRO A 219 19.89 -15.62 3.07
CA PRO A 219 21.17 -15.53 3.78
C PRO A 219 21.18 -16.22 5.15
N GLY A 220 20.01 -16.59 5.68
CA GLY A 220 19.85 -17.26 6.98
C GLY A 220 19.28 -18.67 6.84
N ASN A 221 18.57 -19.12 7.88
CA ASN A 221 17.81 -20.36 7.80
C ASN A 221 16.32 -20.01 7.67
N PHE A 222 15.82 -20.05 6.43
CA PHE A 222 14.46 -19.60 6.12
C PHE A 222 13.40 -20.24 7.02
N VAL A 223 13.50 -21.55 7.29
CA VAL A 223 12.54 -22.26 8.14
C VAL A 223 12.59 -21.76 9.58
N ILE A 224 13.79 -21.69 10.16
CA ILE A 224 13.97 -21.25 11.55
C ILE A 224 13.55 -19.79 11.71
N ASP A 225 13.94 -18.92 10.78
CA ASP A 225 13.67 -17.50 10.85
C ASP A 225 12.16 -17.23 10.65
N PHE A 226 11.49 -17.99 9.79
CA PHE A 226 10.03 -17.95 9.64
C PHE A 226 9.29 -18.25 10.95
N GLU A 227 9.67 -19.32 11.65
CA GLU A 227 9.03 -19.70 12.91
C GLU A 227 9.37 -18.72 14.05
N LYS A 228 10.60 -18.18 14.10
CA LYS A 228 10.96 -17.11 15.04
C LYS A 228 10.07 -15.88 14.85
N THR A 229 9.89 -15.42 13.60
CA THR A 229 9.01 -14.29 13.28
C THR A 229 7.56 -14.56 13.73
N ARG A 230 7.05 -15.78 13.57
CA ARG A 230 5.71 -16.16 14.05
C ARG A 230 5.59 -16.07 15.57
N ILE A 231 6.60 -16.54 16.29
CA ILE A 231 6.65 -16.48 17.77
C ILE A 231 6.72 -15.02 18.24
N GLU A 232 7.47 -14.15 17.55
CA GLU A 232 7.52 -12.72 17.86
C GLU A 232 6.15 -12.06 17.70
N LEU A 233 5.40 -12.36 16.63
CA LEU A 233 4.03 -11.87 16.44
C LEU A 233 3.08 -12.36 17.54
N LEU A 234 3.16 -13.64 17.91
CA LEU A 234 2.37 -14.17 19.02
C LEU A 234 2.69 -13.47 20.34
N ASN A 235 3.96 -13.15 20.60
CA ASN A 235 4.36 -12.39 21.78
C ASN A 235 3.80 -10.96 21.74
N LEU A 236 3.83 -10.29 20.59
CA LEU A 236 3.20 -8.98 20.39
C LEU A 236 1.70 -9.02 20.71
N PHE A 237 0.98 -10.02 20.19
CA PHE A 237 -0.46 -10.19 20.45
C PHE A 237 -0.79 -10.60 21.90
N ASN A 238 0.20 -11.04 22.66
CA ASN A 238 0.09 -11.28 24.10
C ASN A 238 0.53 -10.06 24.94
N GLY A 239 0.75 -8.90 24.31
CA GLY A 239 1.10 -7.66 25.00
C GLY A 239 2.54 -7.60 25.50
N LYS A 240 3.42 -8.49 25.04
CA LYS A 240 4.84 -8.43 25.39
C LYS A 240 5.55 -7.39 24.53
N THR A 241 6.49 -6.66 25.14
CA THR A 241 7.41 -5.81 24.41
C THR A 241 8.29 -6.67 23.52
N ILE A 242 8.35 -6.31 22.23
CA ILE A 242 9.17 -6.98 21.22
C ILE A 242 10.12 -5.97 20.57
N ASN A 243 11.10 -6.47 19.84
CA ASN A 243 11.98 -5.64 19.00
C ASN A 243 11.16 -4.84 17.98
N ASN A 244 11.73 -3.72 17.51
CA ASN A 244 11.09 -2.78 16.57
C ASN A 244 10.74 -3.36 15.17
N ASN A 245 10.87 -4.67 14.94
CA ASN A 245 10.63 -5.32 13.66
C ASN A 245 9.18 -5.15 13.16
N PHE A 246 8.21 -5.03 14.07
CA PHE A 246 6.78 -4.87 13.76
C PHE A 246 6.23 -3.50 14.18
N TYR A 247 7.01 -2.45 13.92
CA TYR A 247 6.68 -1.10 14.38
C TYR A 247 5.30 -0.62 13.87
N ILE A 248 4.98 -0.87 12.61
CA ILE A 248 3.72 -0.42 12.01
C ILE A 248 2.55 -1.17 12.64
N LEU A 249 2.64 -2.50 12.73
CA LEU A 249 1.63 -3.33 13.39
C LEU A 249 1.45 -2.95 14.85
N GLY A 250 2.52 -2.74 15.61
CA GLY A 250 2.45 -2.29 17.00
C GLY A 250 1.67 -0.99 17.14
N LYS A 251 1.96 0.02 16.32
CA LYS A 251 1.22 1.29 16.31
C LYS A 251 -0.23 1.13 15.88
N VAL A 252 -0.53 0.21 14.97
CA VAL A 252 -1.91 -0.11 14.62
C VAL A 252 -2.65 -0.73 15.81
N LEU A 253 -2.02 -1.63 16.56
CA LEU A 253 -2.62 -2.20 17.77
C LEU A 253 -2.87 -1.13 18.83
N ASP A 254 -1.95 -0.16 19.01
CA ASP A 254 -2.14 0.98 19.91
C ASP A 254 -3.34 1.86 19.48
N ILE A 255 -3.50 2.11 18.17
CA ILE A 255 -4.68 2.81 17.61
C ILE A 255 -5.97 2.03 17.93
N LEU A 256 -5.97 0.71 17.70
CA LEU A 256 -7.16 -0.13 17.95
C LEU A 256 -7.52 -0.24 19.42
N ARG A 257 -6.52 -0.17 20.32
CA ARG A 257 -6.75 -0.18 21.76
C ARG A 257 -7.31 1.15 22.29
N GLY A 258 -7.17 2.23 21.50
CA GLY A 258 -7.50 3.59 21.92
C GLY A 258 -6.34 4.29 22.67
N ASP A 259 -5.13 3.73 22.63
CA ASP A 259 -3.94 4.39 23.21
C ASP A 259 -3.47 5.56 22.33
N ILE A 260 -3.82 5.52 21.04
CA ILE A 260 -3.57 6.57 20.05
C ILE A 260 -4.91 6.98 19.42
N GLU A 261 -5.29 8.24 19.61
CA GLU A 261 -6.55 8.80 19.10
C GLU A 261 -6.32 10.04 18.22
N GLU A 262 -5.12 10.62 18.24
CA GLU A 262 -4.80 11.86 17.55
C GLU A 262 -3.62 11.72 16.58
N PHE A 263 -3.68 12.45 15.47
CA PHE A 263 -2.65 12.38 14.42
C PHE A 263 -1.27 12.90 14.86
N ASN A 264 -1.21 13.75 15.89
CA ASN A 264 0.05 14.26 16.46
C ASN A 264 0.81 13.19 17.28
N GLN A 265 0.18 12.07 17.63
CA GLN A 265 0.78 10.97 18.39
C GLN A 265 1.47 9.93 17.50
N ILE A 266 1.38 10.06 16.18
CA ILE A 266 1.97 9.14 15.20
C ILE A 266 2.92 9.87 14.24
N PRO A 267 3.98 9.20 13.75
CA PRO A 267 4.81 9.78 12.70
C PRO A 267 4.02 9.90 11.39
N TYR A 268 4.47 10.81 10.52
CA TYR A 268 3.94 10.93 9.15
C TYR A 268 4.18 9.63 8.39
N ASN A 269 3.13 8.84 8.23
CA ASN A 269 3.16 7.53 7.61
C ASN A 269 1.82 7.23 6.94
N PHE A 270 1.86 6.73 5.70
CA PHE A 270 0.67 6.42 4.91
C PHE A 270 -0.29 5.48 5.66
N PHE A 271 0.20 4.36 6.15
CA PHE A 271 -0.66 3.33 6.73
C PHE A 271 -1.22 3.75 8.09
N LEU A 272 -0.38 4.34 8.96
CA LEU A 272 -0.82 4.75 10.30
C LEU A 272 -1.86 5.87 10.25
N TYR A 273 -1.66 6.87 9.39
CA TYR A 273 -2.66 7.91 9.17
C TYR A 273 -3.95 7.32 8.60
N GLY A 274 -3.85 6.40 7.63
CA GLY A 274 -5.01 5.71 7.07
C GLY A 274 -5.79 4.94 8.14
N MET A 275 -5.09 4.16 8.96
CA MET A 275 -5.70 3.39 10.06
C MET A 275 -6.35 4.29 11.10
N LEU A 276 -5.69 5.36 11.53
CA LEU A 276 -6.28 6.28 12.48
C LEU A 276 -7.55 6.92 11.89
N GLY A 277 -7.49 7.40 10.64
CA GLY A 277 -8.64 7.93 9.92
C GLY A 277 -9.80 6.94 9.81
N LEU A 278 -9.51 5.68 9.52
CA LEU A 278 -10.48 4.58 9.45
C LEU A 278 -11.19 4.36 10.80
N ILE A 279 -10.46 4.40 11.91
CA ILE A 279 -10.97 4.13 13.26
C ILE A 279 -11.70 5.32 13.85
N VAL A 280 -11.12 6.53 13.81
CA VAL A 280 -11.76 7.74 14.36
C VAL A 280 -12.84 8.31 13.44
N GLN A 281 -12.90 7.81 12.20
CA GLN A 281 -13.86 8.18 11.16
C GLN A 281 -13.96 9.69 10.97
N ASN A 282 -12.79 10.30 10.86
CA ASN A 282 -12.66 11.72 10.65
C ASN A 282 -11.54 11.98 9.66
N ASN A 283 -11.66 13.08 8.93
CA ASN A 283 -10.54 13.63 8.20
C ASN A 283 -9.81 14.63 9.11
N SER A 284 -8.48 14.68 9.02
CA SER A 284 -7.74 15.88 9.45
C SER A 284 -8.41 17.15 8.88
N LYS A 285 -8.69 18.11 9.76
CA LYS A 285 -9.46 19.34 9.43
C LYS A 285 -8.81 20.21 8.35
N THR A 286 -7.54 19.95 8.01
CA THR A 286 -6.69 20.78 7.14
C THR A 286 -6.09 20.01 5.96
N MET A 287 -6.70 18.89 5.54
CA MET A 287 -6.16 18.06 4.45
C MET A 287 -6.07 18.78 3.10
N GLU A 288 -4.84 19.14 2.75
CA GLU A 288 -4.46 19.67 1.45
C GLU A 288 -3.37 18.78 0.86
N TYR A 289 -3.71 18.09 -0.23
CA TYR A 289 -2.78 17.28 -1.01
C TYR A 289 -3.17 17.32 -2.48
N LYS A 290 -2.18 17.10 -3.35
CA LYS A 290 -2.32 17.19 -4.81
C LYS A 290 -3.32 16.16 -5.34
N ASP A 291 -4.09 16.56 -6.35
CA ASP A 291 -5.02 15.70 -7.10
C ASP A 291 -6.13 15.05 -6.24
N LYS A 292 -6.61 15.76 -5.21
CA LYS A 292 -7.64 15.29 -4.26
C LYS A 292 -8.87 14.66 -4.93
N ASN A 293 -9.41 15.26 -5.98
CA ASN A 293 -10.59 14.72 -6.69
C ASN A 293 -10.28 13.38 -7.36
N PHE A 294 -9.08 13.22 -7.94
CA PHE A 294 -8.65 11.97 -8.53
C PHE A 294 -8.50 10.89 -7.45
N ILE A 295 -7.83 11.19 -6.33
CA ILE A 295 -7.69 10.27 -5.20
C ILE A 295 -9.07 9.83 -4.65
N GLN A 296 -10.02 10.75 -4.54
CA GLN A 296 -11.38 10.43 -4.13
C GLN A 296 -12.07 9.47 -5.12
N SER A 297 -11.86 9.66 -6.43
CA SER A 297 -12.41 8.77 -7.45
C SER A 297 -11.87 7.33 -7.37
N LEU A 298 -10.65 7.13 -6.84
CA LEU A 298 -10.09 5.80 -6.59
C LEU A 298 -10.83 5.06 -5.47
N SER A 299 -11.30 5.78 -4.45
CA SER A 299 -12.17 5.20 -3.41
C SER A 299 -13.44 4.62 -4.02
N ASP A 300 -14.11 5.40 -4.88
CA ASP A 300 -15.35 4.97 -5.56
C ASP A 300 -15.09 3.79 -6.51
N TYR A 301 -13.92 3.75 -7.16
CA TYR A 301 -13.50 2.63 -8.00
C TYR A 301 -13.31 1.34 -7.19
N LEU A 302 -12.62 1.40 -6.04
CA LEU A 302 -12.45 0.26 -5.14
C LEU A 302 -13.79 -0.27 -4.61
N ILE A 303 -14.72 0.63 -4.29
CA ILE A 303 -16.09 0.24 -3.88
C ILE A 303 -16.83 -0.48 -5.01
N LYS A 304 -16.67 -0.02 -6.27
CA LYS A 304 -17.27 -0.69 -7.43
C LYS A 304 -16.67 -2.07 -7.67
N LEU A 305 -15.35 -2.23 -7.53
CA LEU A 305 -14.67 -3.53 -7.59
C LEU A 305 -15.21 -4.48 -6.51
N ARG A 306 -15.25 -4.03 -5.25
CA ARG A 306 -15.77 -4.82 -4.13
C ARG A 306 -17.22 -5.31 -4.34
N LYS A 307 -18.04 -4.51 -5.00
CA LYS A 307 -19.45 -4.81 -5.29
C LYS A 307 -19.65 -5.55 -6.63
N SER A 308 -18.58 -5.96 -7.30
CA SER A 308 -18.62 -6.63 -8.61
C SER A 308 -19.38 -5.83 -9.68
N ARG A 309 -19.25 -4.50 -9.66
CA ARG A 309 -19.96 -3.57 -10.56
C ARG A 309 -19.16 -3.13 -11.78
N ILE A 310 -18.07 -3.85 -12.10
CA ILE A 310 -17.20 -3.52 -13.23
C ILE A 310 -17.11 -4.75 -14.12
N ASN A 311 -17.33 -4.55 -15.43
CA ASN A 311 -17.13 -5.61 -16.42
C ASN A 311 -15.62 -5.91 -16.53
N PRO A 312 -15.17 -7.15 -16.24
CA PRO A 312 -13.75 -7.51 -16.32
C PRO A 312 -13.12 -7.24 -17.69
N GLU A 313 -13.87 -7.51 -18.77
CA GLU A 313 -13.37 -7.34 -20.14
C GLU A 313 -13.01 -5.88 -20.46
N SER A 314 -13.68 -4.93 -19.81
CA SER A 314 -13.41 -3.50 -20.02
C SER A 314 -12.08 -3.04 -19.43
N LEU A 315 -11.47 -3.83 -18.53
CA LEU A 315 -10.21 -3.51 -17.87
C LEU A 315 -9.01 -4.26 -18.46
N TYR A 316 -9.25 -5.30 -19.26
CA TYR A 316 -8.18 -6.13 -19.81
C TYR A 316 -7.48 -5.44 -20.99
N ILE A 317 -6.16 -5.35 -20.93
CA ILE A 317 -5.34 -4.80 -22.01
C ILE A 317 -4.87 -5.96 -22.89
N LYS A 318 -5.47 -6.09 -24.08
CA LYS A 318 -5.12 -7.19 -25.02
C LYS A 318 -3.68 -7.09 -25.54
N SER A 319 -3.20 -5.87 -25.79
CA SER A 319 -1.83 -5.62 -26.23
C SER A 319 -1.36 -4.27 -25.68
N TYR A 320 -0.10 -4.23 -25.25
CA TYR A 320 0.51 -3.04 -24.70
C TYR A 320 1.18 -2.23 -25.81
N TYR A 321 0.72 -0.99 -26.01
CA TYR A 321 1.36 0.03 -26.81
C TYR A 321 1.96 1.07 -25.86
N MET A 322 3.28 1.04 -25.71
CA MET A 322 4.05 1.84 -24.74
C MET A 322 5.14 2.61 -25.47
N PRO A 323 4.79 3.68 -26.21
CA PRO A 323 5.77 4.45 -26.93
C PRO A 323 6.68 5.21 -25.95
N ASP A 324 7.93 5.45 -26.37
CA ASP A 324 8.88 6.25 -25.60
C ASP A 324 8.38 7.70 -25.48
N VAL A 325 7.92 8.04 -24.27
CA VAL A 325 7.31 9.34 -23.96
C VAL A 325 8.23 10.53 -24.20
N PHE A 326 9.55 10.31 -24.26
CA PHE A 326 10.53 11.37 -24.47
C PHE A 326 10.71 11.76 -25.95
N LYS A 327 10.15 10.97 -26.89
CA LYS A 327 10.28 11.22 -28.34
C LYS A 327 9.27 12.22 -28.92
N TYR A 328 8.17 12.46 -28.22
CA TYR A 328 7.07 13.31 -28.67
C TYR A 328 7.34 14.79 -28.41
N ASP A 329 6.97 15.68 -29.32
CA ASP A 329 7.19 17.13 -29.19
C ASP A 329 6.12 17.85 -28.38
N VAL A 330 6.43 19.08 -27.95
CA VAL A 330 5.50 19.90 -27.15
C VAL A 330 4.21 20.13 -27.95
N GLN A 331 3.06 19.99 -27.28
CA GLN A 331 1.71 19.96 -27.85
C GLN A 331 1.33 18.67 -28.60
N GLU A 332 2.26 17.78 -28.89
CA GLU A 332 1.95 16.50 -29.54
C GLU A 332 1.12 15.61 -28.61
N GLU A 333 0.18 14.88 -29.22
CA GLU A 333 -0.70 13.95 -28.55
C GLU A 333 -0.43 12.53 -29.00
N PHE A 334 -0.49 11.59 -28.08
CA PHE A 334 -0.28 10.17 -28.37
C PHE A 334 -1.10 9.31 -27.41
N ASN A 335 -1.27 8.04 -27.76
CA ASN A 335 -1.92 7.06 -26.90
C ASN A 335 -0.86 6.19 -26.21
N HIS A 336 -1.10 5.84 -24.96
CA HIS A 336 -0.26 4.92 -24.19
C HIS A 336 -1.16 3.97 -23.41
N SER A 337 -0.93 2.65 -23.47
CA SER A 337 -1.84 1.67 -22.85
C SER A 337 -2.06 1.90 -21.35
N LEU A 338 -1.02 2.34 -20.62
CA LEU A 338 -1.10 2.59 -19.17
C LEU A 338 -1.56 4.01 -18.76
N LEU A 339 -1.30 5.02 -19.59
CA LEU A 339 -1.57 6.43 -19.28
C LEU A 339 -2.81 6.96 -20.03
N ASN A 340 -3.34 6.18 -20.97
CA ASN A 340 -4.36 6.55 -21.93
C ASN A 340 -3.89 7.70 -22.85
N ARG A 341 -4.79 8.56 -23.33
CA ARG A 341 -4.46 9.74 -24.13
C ARG A 341 -3.53 10.66 -23.34
N CYS A 342 -2.38 10.93 -23.92
CA CYS A 342 -1.31 11.75 -23.38
C CYS A 342 -1.13 12.99 -24.25
N LYS A 343 -0.75 14.10 -23.62
CA LYS A 343 -0.31 15.32 -24.30
C LYS A 343 0.96 15.85 -23.65
N VAL A 344 1.99 16.08 -24.46
CA VAL A 344 3.22 16.73 -23.99
C VAL A 344 2.92 18.21 -23.78
N ILE A 345 3.04 18.69 -22.54
CA ILE A 345 2.75 20.10 -22.22
C ILE A 345 4.01 20.95 -22.09
N ASN A 346 5.14 20.33 -21.73
CA ASN A 346 6.41 21.03 -21.60
C ASN A 346 7.58 20.04 -21.67
N LYS A 347 8.76 20.53 -22.05
CA LYS A 347 10.04 19.82 -21.98
C LYS A 347 11.08 20.72 -21.32
N GLU A 348 11.91 20.12 -20.49
CA GLU A 348 13.03 20.80 -19.84
C GLU A 348 14.28 19.95 -20.01
N GLU A 349 15.40 20.59 -20.29
CA GLU A 349 16.68 19.93 -20.42
C GLU A 349 17.68 20.58 -19.47
N THR A 350 18.34 19.74 -18.67
CA THR A 350 19.41 20.14 -17.75
C THR A 350 20.70 19.44 -18.16
N GLU A 351 21.82 19.74 -17.49
CA GLU A 351 23.09 19.04 -17.75
C GLU A 351 22.99 17.52 -17.57
N LYS A 352 22.15 17.05 -16.64
CA LYS A 352 22.07 15.62 -16.24
C LYS A 352 20.81 14.92 -16.73
N LEU A 353 19.72 15.65 -16.90
CA LEU A 353 18.38 15.09 -17.12
C LEU A 353 17.70 15.70 -18.33
N PHE A 354 16.96 14.85 -19.04
CA PHE A 354 15.88 15.25 -19.93
C PHE A 354 14.56 15.04 -19.22
N ILE A 355 13.71 16.06 -19.18
CA ILE A 355 12.44 16.08 -18.44
C ILE A 355 11.31 16.37 -19.41
N THR A 356 10.20 15.64 -19.27
CA THR A 356 8.99 15.83 -20.09
C THR A 356 7.77 15.84 -19.18
N TYR A 357 6.94 16.87 -19.33
CA TYR A 357 5.69 16.99 -18.60
C TYR A 357 4.55 16.48 -19.48
N ILE A 358 3.83 15.49 -18.97
CA ILE A 358 2.79 14.78 -19.71
C ILE A 358 1.47 14.94 -18.99
N LYS A 359 0.51 15.56 -19.67
CA LYS A 359 -0.87 15.66 -19.22
C LYS A 359 -1.62 14.39 -19.62
N THR A 360 -2.33 13.82 -18.65
CA THR A 360 -3.18 12.63 -18.78
C THR A 360 -4.54 12.91 -18.15
N LYS A 361 -5.47 11.95 -18.20
CA LYS A 361 -6.72 12.01 -17.43
C LYS A 361 -6.50 12.06 -15.92
N SER A 362 -5.45 11.42 -15.40
CA SER A 362 -5.13 11.38 -13.97
C SER A 362 -4.38 12.61 -13.45
N GLY A 363 -3.94 13.50 -14.34
CA GLY A 363 -3.18 14.69 -13.98
C GLY A 363 -1.93 14.87 -14.82
N VAL A 364 -1.01 15.70 -14.32
CA VAL A 364 0.27 16.00 -14.97
C VAL A 364 1.38 15.22 -14.28
N TYR A 365 2.05 14.37 -15.06
CA TYR A 365 3.25 13.64 -14.67
C TYR A 365 4.50 14.36 -15.15
N ARG A 366 5.55 14.32 -14.33
CA ARG A 366 6.87 14.82 -14.69
C ARG A 366 7.79 13.62 -14.93
N PHE A 367 7.94 13.24 -16.18
CA PHE A 367 8.85 12.18 -16.60
C PHE A 367 10.29 12.72 -16.68
N PHE A 368 11.28 11.88 -16.38
CA PHE A 368 12.69 12.19 -16.49
C PHE A 368 13.52 10.98 -16.95
N LYS A 369 14.60 11.24 -17.68
CA LYS A 369 15.65 10.27 -17.98
C LYS A 369 17.04 10.89 -17.86
N PHE A 370 18.04 10.10 -17.50
CA PHE A 370 19.44 10.54 -17.46
C PHE A 370 20.03 10.61 -18.87
N LYS A 371 20.82 11.64 -19.16
CA LYS A 371 21.50 11.78 -20.45
C LYS A 371 22.59 10.72 -20.66
N ASN A 372 23.32 10.39 -19.59
CA ASN A 372 24.31 9.32 -19.54
C ASN A 372 23.90 8.34 -18.42
N PRO A 373 23.26 7.20 -18.74
CA PRO A 373 22.97 6.18 -17.74
C PRO A 373 24.30 5.62 -17.19
N VAL A 374 24.47 5.65 -15.86
CA VAL A 374 25.60 5.02 -15.15
C VAL A 374 25.35 3.52 -15.02
#